data_AF-A0ABD2D7B0-F1
#
_entry.id   AF-A0ABD2D7B0-F1
#
_cell.length_a   1.000
_cell.length_b   1.000
_cell.length_c   1.000
_cell.angle_alpha   90.00
_cell.angle_beta   90.00
_cell.angle_gamma   90.00
#
_symmetry.space_group_name_H-M   'P 1'
#
loop_
_entity.id
_entity.type
_entity.pdbx_description
1 polymer ?
#
loop_
_entity_poly.entity_id
_entity_poly.type
_entity_poly.pdbx_seq_one_letter_code
_entity_poly.pdbx_strand_id
1 'polypeptide(L)'
;MSEQYFPALQKFTVLDLGMVLLPVANQTEASCLIVQLVQEQTKEPSKNPFLRKKRAQLSELSLLRTVQQIPGVGKVKAPLLLQKFPSIQQLSNASIQELERVVGQAAAQQIHAFFTQSR
;
A
#
# COMPACT_ATOMS: atom_id res chain seq x y z
N MET A 1 -38.60 11.33 -3.39
CA MET A 1 -37.96 11.69 -4.68
C MET A 1 -37.84 10.43 -5.50
N SER A 2 -38.26 10.42 -6.78
CA SER A 2 -38.12 9.23 -7.62
C SER A 2 -36.63 9.00 -7.91
N GLU A 3 -36.12 7.80 -7.61
CA GLU A 3 -34.71 7.41 -7.76
C GLU A 3 -34.19 7.59 -9.19
N GLN A 4 -35.09 7.66 -10.18
CA GLN A 4 -34.77 7.84 -11.60
C GLN A 4 -33.91 9.08 -11.93
N TYR A 5 -33.99 10.15 -11.12
CA TYR A 5 -33.23 11.38 -11.37
C TYR A 5 -31.89 11.42 -10.65
N PHE A 6 -31.68 10.53 -9.67
CA PHE A 6 -30.48 10.53 -8.85
C PHE A 6 -29.20 10.25 -9.65
N PRO A 7 -29.16 9.32 -10.63
CA PRO A 7 -27.94 9.06 -11.41
C PRO A 7 -27.41 10.29 -12.16
N ALA A 8 -28.30 11.07 -12.80
CA ALA A 8 -27.92 12.28 -13.50
C ALA A 8 -27.38 13.35 -12.54
N LEU A 9 -28.04 13.53 -11.41
CA LEU A 9 -27.61 14.45 -10.36
C LEU A 9 -26.27 14.03 -9.73
N GLN A 10 -26.06 12.74 -9.46
CA GLN A 10 -24.82 12.21 -8.91
C GLN A 10 -23.66 12.39 -9.88
N LYS A 11 -23.88 12.10 -11.17
CA LYS A 11 -22.85 12.31 -12.20
C LYS A 11 -22.41 13.77 -12.21
N PHE A 12 -23.37 14.69 -12.29
CA PHE A 12 -23.08 16.12 -12.33
C PHE A 12 -22.37 16.61 -11.06
N THR A 13 -22.92 16.31 -9.88
CA THR A 13 -22.39 16.85 -8.61
C THR A 13 -21.06 16.23 -8.21
N VAL A 14 -20.91 14.90 -8.36
CA VAL A 14 -19.71 14.19 -7.87
C VAL A 14 -18.60 14.17 -8.91
N LEU A 15 -18.92 13.89 -10.17
CA LEU A 15 -17.91 13.72 -11.22
C LEU A 15 -17.60 15.04 -11.93
N ASP A 16 -18.63 15.81 -12.31
CA ASP A 16 -18.41 17.04 -13.07
C ASP A 16 -17.99 18.22 -12.17
N LEU A 17 -18.55 18.32 -10.96
CA LEU A 17 -18.24 19.39 -9.99
C LEU A 17 -17.23 19.00 -8.89
N GLY A 18 -16.95 17.71 -8.69
CA GLY A 18 -16.05 17.23 -7.63
C GLY A 18 -16.56 17.47 -6.21
N MET A 19 -17.87 17.66 -6.02
CA MET A 19 -18.49 17.90 -4.71
C MET A 19 -18.99 16.59 -4.09
N VAL A 20 -19.20 16.60 -2.77
CA VAL A 20 -19.76 15.47 -2.04
C VAL A 20 -21.29 15.50 -2.14
N LEU A 21 -21.90 14.38 -2.54
CA LEU A 21 -23.35 14.18 -2.56
C LEU A 21 -23.73 13.04 -1.61
N LEU A 22 -24.65 13.30 -0.68
CA LEU A 22 -25.14 12.31 0.28
C LEU A 22 -26.67 12.14 0.11
N PRO A 23 -27.15 11.01 -0.45
CA PRO A 23 -28.58 10.75 -0.55
C PRO A 23 -29.20 10.46 0.82
N VAL A 24 -30.44 10.90 1.03
CA VAL A 24 -31.22 10.67 2.26
C VAL A 24 -32.64 10.24 1.88
N ALA A 25 -33.19 9.25 2.58
CA ALA A 25 -34.53 8.73 2.32
C ALA A 25 -35.62 9.61 2.95
N ASN A 26 -35.33 10.26 4.08
CA ASN A 26 -36.28 11.12 4.78
C ASN A 26 -35.58 12.24 5.58
N GLN A 27 -36.37 13.18 6.09
CA GLN A 27 -35.85 14.35 6.82
C GLN A 27 -35.22 14.00 8.17
N THR A 28 -35.66 12.91 8.81
CA THR A 28 -35.08 12.43 10.07
C THR A 28 -33.67 11.86 9.85
N GLU A 29 -33.46 11.14 8.76
CA GLU A 29 -32.13 10.70 8.35
C GLU A 29 -31.24 11.90 8.01
N ALA A 30 -31.79 12.89 7.29
CA ALA A 30 -31.08 14.12 6.96
C ALA A 30 -30.63 14.89 8.22
N SER A 31 -31.48 15.01 9.24
CA SER A 31 -31.12 15.70 10.48
C SER A 31 -30.02 14.97 11.24
N CYS A 32 -30.10 13.63 11.34
CA CYS A 32 -29.07 12.81 11.96
C CYS A 32 -27.73 12.94 11.22
N LEU A 33 -27.76 12.93 9.88
CA LEU A 33 -26.58 13.07 9.03
C LEU A 33 -25.88 14.43 9.24
N ILE A 34 -26.66 15.53 9.29
CA ILE A 34 -26.11 16.87 9.54
C ILE A 34 -25.42 16.93 10.91
N VAL A 35 -26.03 16.36 11.95
CA VAL A 35 -25.42 16.29 13.29
C VAL A 35 -24.09 15.53 13.22
N GLN A 36 -24.05 14.40 12.53
CA GLN A 36 -22.81 13.61 12.37
C GLN A 36 -21.72 14.37 11.61
N LEU A 37 -22.07 15.13 10.58
CA LEU A 37 -21.12 15.95 9.82
C LEU A 37 -20.46 17.02 10.71
N VAL A 38 -21.24 17.71 11.53
CA VAL A 38 -20.71 18.71 12.47
C VAL A 38 -19.81 18.05 13.51
N GLN A 39 -20.23 16.90 14.06
CA GLN A 39 -19.43 16.15 15.02
C GLN A 39 -18.11 15.70 14.42
N GLU A 40 -18.10 15.22 13.18
CA GLU A 40 -16.88 14.76 12.52
C GLU A 40 -15.95 15.92 12.15
N GLN A 41 -16.50 17.05 11.72
CA GLN A 41 -15.73 18.27 11.44
C GLN A 41 -15.10 18.89 12.70
N THR A 42 -15.76 18.76 13.85
CA THR A 42 -15.25 19.28 15.13
C THR A 42 -14.18 18.38 15.74
N LYS A 43 -14.13 17.09 15.35
CA LYS A 43 -13.10 16.17 15.84
C LYS A 43 -11.76 16.45 15.16
N GLU A 44 -10.70 16.23 15.92
CA GLU A 44 -9.35 16.17 15.38
C GLU A 44 -9.26 15.20 14.19
N PRO A 45 -8.73 15.61 13.02
CA PRO A 45 -8.61 14.75 11.84
C PRO A 45 -7.82 13.46 12.10
N SER A 46 -6.96 13.45 13.12
CA SER A 46 -6.18 12.29 13.55
C SER A 46 -7.02 11.14 14.12
N LYS A 47 -8.26 11.43 14.57
CA LYS A 47 -9.22 10.42 15.05
C LYS A 47 -9.85 9.64 13.90
N ASN A 48 -9.87 10.20 12.70
CA ASN A 48 -10.34 9.47 11.53
C ASN A 48 -9.31 8.37 11.17
N PRO A 49 -9.67 7.08 11.25
CA PRO A 49 -8.74 5.97 11.04
C PRO A 49 -8.17 5.92 9.60
N PHE A 50 -8.86 6.53 8.63
CA PHE A 50 -8.42 6.63 7.24
C PHE A 50 -7.44 7.79 7.00
N LEU A 51 -7.53 8.85 7.81
CA LEU A 51 -6.58 9.98 7.76
C LEU A 51 -5.40 9.79 8.70
N ARG A 52 -5.48 8.82 9.62
CA ARG A 52 -4.37 8.46 10.47
C ARG A 52 -3.20 8.05 9.58
N LYS A 53 -2.21 8.94 9.46
CA LYS A 53 -0.90 8.65 8.86
C LYS A 53 -0.23 7.57 9.72
N LYS A 54 -0.62 6.31 9.52
CA LYS A 54 0.21 5.18 9.88
C LYS A 54 1.44 5.37 9.01
N ARG A 55 2.51 5.94 9.59
CA ARG A 55 3.85 5.66 9.06
C ARG A 55 3.85 4.15 8.92
N ALA A 56 3.92 3.65 7.69
CA ALA A 56 4.19 2.25 7.48
C ALA A 56 5.55 2.06 8.14
N GLN A 57 5.55 1.61 9.41
CA GLN A 57 6.76 1.13 10.03
C GLN A 57 7.15 -0.01 9.13
N LEU A 58 8.16 0.21 8.30
CA LEU A 58 8.76 -0.81 7.46
C LEU A 58 9.28 -1.84 8.45
N SER A 59 8.44 -2.83 8.73
CA SER A 59 8.82 -3.89 9.65
C SER A 59 9.92 -4.69 8.97
N GLU A 60 10.96 -5.06 9.71
CA GLU A 60 12.02 -5.94 9.19
C GLU A 60 11.42 -7.22 8.58
N LEU A 61 10.27 -7.66 9.10
CA LEU A 61 9.47 -8.75 8.56
C LEU A 61 8.96 -8.49 7.13
N SER A 62 8.53 -7.27 6.83
CA SER A 62 8.13 -6.87 5.48
C SER A 62 9.31 -6.94 4.52
N LEU A 63 10.48 -6.47 4.95
CA LEU A 63 11.70 -6.49 4.17
C LEU A 63 12.16 -7.93 3.90
N LEU A 64 12.14 -8.79 4.92
CA LEU A 64 12.39 -10.22 4.80
C LEU A 64 11.41 -10.91 3.83
N ARG A 65 10.11 -10.57 3.92
CA ARG A 65 9.09 -11.14 3.03
C ARG A 65 9.34 -10.72 1.58
N THR A 66 9.75 -9.48 1.32
CA THR A 66 10.11 -9.00 -0.01
C THR A 66 11.30 -9.77 -0.58
N VAL A 67 12.34 -10.00 0.22
CA VAL A 67 13.52 -10.79 -0.21
C VAL A 67 13.15 -12.26 -0.46
N GLN A 68 12.21 -12.82 0.30
CA GLN A 68 11.70 -14.18 0.08
C GLN A 68 10.89 -14.34 -1.21
N GLN A 69 10.44 -13.25 -1.85
CA GLN A 69 9.78 -13.35 -3.17
C GLN A 69 10.78 -13.59 -4.31
N ILE A 70 12.08 -13.43 -4.06
CA ILE A 70 13.11 -13.64 -5.08
C ILE A 70 13.25 -15.15 -5.34
N PRO A 71 13.21 -15.59 -6.60
CA PRO A 71 13.42 -16.99 -6.95
C PRO A 71 14.73 -17.54 -6.36
N GLY A 72 14.66 -18.68 -5.68
CA GLY A 72 15.82 -19.31 -5.05
C GLY A 72 16.19 -18.78 -3.65
N VAL A 73 15.49 -17.75 -3.14
CA VAL A 73 15.70 -17.19 -1.80
C VAL A 73 14.60 -17.62 -0.84
N GLY A 74 14.91 -18.62 -0.02
CA GLY A 74 14.01 -19.10 1.03
C GLY A 74 14.15 -18.37 2.37
N LYS A 75 13.42 -18.87 3.38
CA LYS A 75 13.41 -18.32 4.76
C LYS A 75 14.78 -18.26 5.44
N VAL A 76 15.71 -19.14 5.06
CA VAL A 76 17.07 -19.20 5.62
C VAL A 76 18.04 -18.27 4.88
N LYS A 77 17.91 -18.20 3.54
CA LYS A 77 18.80 -17.38 2.70
C LYS A 77 18.46 -15.89 2.77
N ALA A 78 17.19 -15.54 2.95
CA ALA A 78 16.73 -14.15 3.06
C ALA A 78 17.41 -13.36 4.20
N PRO A 79 17.45 -13.83 5.47
CA PRO A 79 18.13 -13.11 6.54
C PRO A 79 19.65 -13.03 6.34
N LEU A 80 20.28 -14.08 5.78
CA LEU A 80 21.72 -14.07 5.49
C LEU A 80 22.09 -13.04 4.42
N LEU A 81 21.28 -12.92 3.37
CA LEU A 81 21.44 -11.89 2.36
C LEU A 81 21.28 -10.49 2.94
N LEU A 82 20.31 -10.29 3.83
CA LEU A 82 20.06 -8.99 4.47
C LEU A 82 21.11 -8.60 5.51
N GLN A 83 21.78 -9.56 6.15
CA GLN A 83 22.93 -9.26 7.00
C GLN A 83 24.11 -8.71 6.19
N LYS A 84 24.32 -9.19 4.97
CA LYS A 84 25.41 -8.73 4.11
C LYS A 84 25.03 -7.50 3.29
N PHE A 85 23.78 -7.41 2.86
CA PHE A 85 23.21 -6.32 2.06
C PHE A 85 22.00 -5.74 2.78
N PRO A 86 22.20 -4.74 3.67
CA PRO A 86 21.14 -4.23 4.54
C PRO A 86 20.00 -3.50 3.80
N SER A 87 20.15 -3.21 2.50
CA SER A 87 19.11 -2.60 1.69
C SER A 87 18.81 -3.40 0.42
N ILE A 88 17.55 -3.34 -0.04
CA ILE A 88 17.13 -3.96 -1.31
C ILE A 88 17.92 -3.37 -2.50
N GLN A 89 18.25 -2.07 -2.43
CA GLN A 89 19.08 -1.41 -3.45
C GLN A 89 20.51 -1.98 -3.50
N GLN A 90 21.13 -2.28 -2.36
CA GLN A 90 22.44 -2.92 -2.35
C GLN A 90 22.35 -4.37 -2.83
N LEU A 91 21.26 -5.07 -2.51
CA LEU A 91 21.02 -6.43 -3.01
C LEU A 91 20.84 -6.45 -4.53
N SER A 92 20.16 -5.46 -5.12
CA SER A 92 19.94 -5.39 -6.56
C SER A 92 21.19 -5.05 -7.35
N ASN A 93 22.12 -4.27 -6.76
CA ASN A 93 23.38 -3.90 -7.40
C ASN A 93 24.56 -4.83 -7.03
N ALA A 94 24.32 -5.87 -6.24
CA ALA A 94 25.36 -6.80 -5.82
C ALA A 94 25.87 -7.64 -7.02
N SER A 95 27.18 -7.81 -7.10
CA SER A 95 27.79 -8.66 -8.12
C SER A 95 27.51 -10.15 -7.86
N ILE A 96 27.54 -10.96 -8.92
CA ILE A 96 27.33 -12.42 -8.82
C ILE A 96 28.33 -13.06 -7.83
N GLN A 97 29.59 -12.61 -7.83
CA GLN A 97 30.62 -13.13 -6.91
C GLN A 97 30.31 -12.84 -5.44
N GLU A 98 29.69 -11.70 -5.13
CA GLU A 98 29.36 -11.34 -3.75
C GLU A 98 28.11 -12.09 -3.26
N LEU A 99 27.16 -12.37 -4.15
CA LEU A 99 25.99 -13.21 -3.89
C LEU A 99 26.38 -14.68 -3.71
N GLU A 100 27.32 -15.18 -4.51
CA GLU A 100 27.85 -16.56 -4.44
C GLU A 100 28.35 -16.94 -3.06
N ARG A 101 29.06 -16.02 -2.39
CA ARG A 101 29.58 -16.22 -1.03
C ARG A 101 28.50 -16.48 0.02
N VAL A 102 27.23 -16.17 -0.26
CA VAL A 102 26.11 -16.31 0.69
C VAL A 102 25.13 -17.41 0.30
N VAL A 103 24.80 -17.54 -1.00
CA VAL A 103 23.69 -18.42 -1.45
C VAL A 103 24.11 -19.53 -2.41
N GLY A 104 25.37 -19.55 -2.85
CA GLY A 104 25.92 -20.45 -3.87
C GLY A 104 25.65 -19.99 -5.31
N GLN A 105 26.39 -20.55 -6.27
CA GLN A 105 26.42 -20.14 -7.69
C GLN A 105 25.05 -20.15 -8.37
N ALA A 106 24.30 -21.24 -8.28
CA ALA A 106 22.99 -21.34 -8.93
C ALA A 106 21.99 -20.29 -8.42
N ALA A 107 21.95 -20.07 -7.11
CA ALA A 107 21.05 -19.07 -6.51
C ALA A 107 21.52 -17.63 -6.78
N ALA A 108 22.83 -17.38 -6.78
CA ALA A 108 23.40 -16.07 -7.10
C ALA A 108 23.07 -15.63 -8.53
N GLN A 109 23.18 -16.54 -9.50
CA GLN A 109 22.81 -16.28 -10.89
C GLN A 109 21.30 -16.00 -11.04
N GLN A 110 20.44 -16.75 -10.34
CA GLN A 110 18.99 -16.52 -10.35
C GLN A 110 18.61 -15.15 -9.78
N ILE A 111 19.23 -14.74 -8.67
CA ILE A 111 18.99 -13.42 -8.06
C ILE A 111 19.47 -12.30 -8.98
N HIS A 112 20.68 -12.40 -9.51
CA HIS A 112 21.22 -11.38 -10.41
C HIS A 112 20.43 -11.29 -11.72
N ALA A 113 20.04 -12.43 -12.29
CA ALA A 113 19.14 -12.49 -13.45
C ALA A 113 17.80 -11.84 -13.12
N PHE A 114 17.19 -12.12 -11.97
CA PHE A 114 15.92 -11.49 -11.55
C PHE A 114 15.99 -9.97 -11.52
N PHE A 115 17.11 -9.37 -11.12
CA PHE A 115 17.28 -7.90 -11.10
C PHE A 115 17.71 -7.30 -12.44
N THR A 116 18.40 -8.06 -13.30
CA THR A 116 19.01 -7.54 -14.54
C THR A 116 18.23 -7.89 -15.81
N GLN A 117 17.42 -8.96 -15.79
CA GLN A 117 16.52 -9.27 -16.90
C GLN A 117 15.41 -8.23 -16.95
N SER A 118 15.62 -7.24 -17.82
CA SER A 118 14.54 -6.36 -18.24
C SER A 118 13.52 -7.19 -19.03
N ARG A 119 12.25 -7.10 -18.62
CA ARG A 119 11.12 -7.61 -19.40
C ARG A 119 10.83 -6.70 -20.58
#